data_AF-A0A9N8KUB8-F1
#
_entry.id   AF-A0A9N8KUB8-F1
#
_cell.length_a   1.000
_cell.length_b   1.000
_cell.length_c   1.000
_cell.angle_alpha   90.00
_cell.angle_beta   90.00
_cell.angle_gamma   90.00
#
_symmetry.space_group_name_H-M   'P 1'
#
loop_
_entity.id
_entity.type
_entity.pdbx_description
1 polymer ?
#
loop_
_entity_poly.entity_id
_entity_poly.type
_entity_poly.pdbx_seq_one_letter_code
_entity_poly.pdbx_strand_id
1 'polypeptide(L)'
;MDEYAQHLYDRRPHYRKIDTGDISEQKALREKLKCKSFRWFMTQIAFDLTAKYPTKEPNPFAKGHVRPVTNNNMCIDAHHGEAMDKLHIKPCSTTPDAEQEFIFSWHKDIRSKSRNFCWDLPESAPKSPIRLFSCHLGGGNQLWRYHMDTKQIKHGGDDHCIEWSATEREVFINRCDVTRAAQRWTVDTVDPDMMAKWTSMRTRVTGPVEDP
;
A
#
# COMPACT_ATOMS: atom_id res chain seq x y z
N MET A 1 10.91 -13.79 -21.44
CA MET A 1 10.53 -12.42 -21.06
C MET A 1 11.66 -11.41 -21.36
N ASP A 2 12.58 -11.74 -22.27
CA ASP A 2 13.68 -10.86 -22.68
C ASP A 2 14.35 -10.13 -21.50
N GLU A 3 14.59 -8.83 -21.61
CA GLU A 3 15.17 -7.99 -20.55
C GLU A 3 14.30 -7.91 -19.28
N TYR A 4 12.97 -8.10 -19.40
CA TYR A 4 12.05 -8.00 -18.26
C TYR A 4 12.20 -9.17 -17.27
N ALA A 5 12.84 -10.28 -17.66
CA ALA A 5 13.18 -11.36 -16.74
C ALA A 5 14.05 -10.87 -15.58
N GLN A 6 14.86 -9.83 -15.81
CA GLN A 6 15.72 -9.24 -14.79
C GLN A 6 14.91 -8.72 -13.59
N HIS A 7 13.75 -8.10 -13.82
CA HIS A 7 12.89 -7.59 -12.75
C HIS A 7 12.33 -8.71 -11.85
N LEU A 8 12.06 -9.89 -12.42
CA LEU A 8 11.65 -11.06 -11.63
C LEU A 8 12.80 -11.51 -10.73
N TYR A 9 14.00 -11.59 -11.29
CA TYR A 9 15.18 -12.03 -10.56
C TYR A 9 15.64 -11.04 -9.49
N ASP A 10 15.47 -9.73 -9.69
CA ASP A 10 15.79 -8.72 -8.69
C ASP A 10 14.88 -8.83 -7.46
N ARG A 11 13.61 -9.22 -7.65
CA ARG A 11 12.66 -9.49 -6.55
C ARG A 11 12.85 -10.87 -5.92
N ARG A 12 13.27 -11.86 -6.70
CA ARG A 12 13.49 -13.24 -6.27
C ARG A 12 14.89 -13.72 -6.67
N PRO A 13 15.95 -13.30 -5.98
CA PRO A 13 17.34 -13.60 -6.38
C PRO A 13 17.65 -15.09 -6.53
N HIS A 14 16.97 -15.95 -5.77
CA HIS A 14 17.14 -17.40 -5.85
C HIS A 14 16.77 -17.98 -7.22
N TYR A 15 15.92 -17.31 -8.01
CA TYR A 15 15.54 -17.77 -9.36
C TYR A 15 16.71 -17.80 -10.34
N ARG A 16 17.78 -17.03 -10.08
CA ARG A 16 19.00 -17.07 -10.91
C ARG A 16 19.75 -18.40 -10.84
N LYS A 17 19.50 -19.19 -9.79
CA LYS A 17 20.19 -20.46 -9.53
C LYS A 17 19.31 -21.68 -9.86
N ILE A 18 18.07 -21.45 -10.27
CA ILE A 18 17.16 -22.54 -10.64
C ILE A 18 17.58 -23.06 -12.01
N ASP A 19 17.84 -24.36 -12.09
CA ASP A 19 18.01 -25.03 -13.37
C ASP A 19 16.68 -25.05 -14.12
N THR A 20 16.66 -24.45 -15.31
CA THR A 20 15.47 -24.38 -16.15
C THR A 20 15.26 -25.66 -16.96
N GLY A 21 16.22 -26.59 -16.94
CA GLY A 21 16.33 -27.64 -17.93
C GLY A 21 16.67 -27.10 -19.32
N ASP A 22 16.61 -27.97 -20.32
CA ASP A 22 16.79 -27.58 -21.71
C ASP A 22 15.54 -26.85 -22.23
N ILE A 23 15.74 -25.61 -22.68
CA ILE A 23 14.70 -24.74 -23.24
C ILE A 23 14.98 -24.37 -24.72
N SER A 24 15.85 -25.12 -25.39
CA SER A 24 16.31 -24.83 -26.76
C SER A 24 15.17 -24.94 -27.77
N GLU A 25 14.31 -25.94 -27.66
CA GLU A 25 13.16 -26.11 -28.55
C GLU A 25 12.16 -24.95 -28.46
N GLN A 26 11.88 -24.47 -27.24
CA GLN A 26 10.96 -23.36 -26.98
C GLN A 26 11.52 -22.04 -27.53
N LYS A 27 12.84 -21.83 -27.44
CA LYS A 27 13.53 -20.68 -28.05
C LYS A 27 13.48 -20.75 -29.58
N ALA A 28 13.82 -21.90 -30.16
CA ALA A 28 13.78 -22.10 -31.61
C ALA A 28 12.36 -21.93 -32.18
N LEU A 29 11.33 -22.40 -31.46
CA LEU A 29 9.94 -22.20 -31.85
C LEU A 29 9.56 -20.71 -31.91
N ARG A 30 9.98 -19.92 -30.92
CA ARG A 30 9.75 -18.46 -30.89
C ARG A 30 10.37 -17.76 -32.11
N GLU A 31 11.60 -18.14 -32.46
CA GLU A 31 12.32 -17.59 -33.62
C GLU A 31 11.62 -17.99 -34.93
N LYS A 32 11.26 -19.27 -35.09
CA LYS A 32 10.55 -19.80 -36.25
C LYS A 32 9.22 -19.08 -36.50
N LEU A 33 8.46 -18.81 -35.44
CA LEU A 33 7.17 -18.11 -35.51
C LEU A 33 7.30 -16.59 -35.70
N LYS A 34 8.53 -16.04 -35.70
CA LYS A 34 8.80 -14.60 -35.81
C LYS A 34 7.99 -13.79 -34.78
N CYS A 35 7.92 -14.31 -33.54
CA CYS A 35 7.19 -13.66 -32.45
C CYS A 35 7.78 -12.27 -32.16
N LYS A 36 6.91 -11.33 -31.76
CA LYS A 36 7.34 -10.00 -31.32
C LYS A 36 8.13 -10.05 -30.01
N SER A 37 8.84 -8.96 -29.69
CA SER A 37 9.59 -8.84 -28.44
C SER A 37 8.66 -8.78 -27.23
N PHE A 38 9.19 -9.14 -26.06
CA PHE A 38 8.45 -8.99 -24.82
C PHE A 38 8.23 -7.52 -24.46
N ARG A 39 9.15 -6.62 -24.84
CA ARG A 39 8.93 -5.17 -24.78
C ARG A 39 7.68 -4.74 -25.53
N TRP A 40 7.52 -5.16 -26.79
CA TRP A 40 6.31 -4.86 -27.56
C TRP A 40 5.04 -5.33 -26.84
N PHE A 41 5.07 -6.53 -26.26
CA PHE A 41 3.95 -7.04 -25.47
C PHE A 41 3.64 -6.12 -24.27
N MET A 42 4.67 -5.74 -23.51
CA MET A 42 4.52 -4.89 -22.31
C MET A 42 4.06 -3.46 -22.63
N THR A 43 4.41 -2.91 -23.79
CA THR A 43 4.07 -1.52 -24.16
C THR A 43 2.78 -1.42 -24.97
N GLN A 44 2.41 -2.46 -25.73
CA GLN A 44 1.28 -2.42 -26.65
C GLN A 44 0.07 -3.26 -26.20
N ILE A 45 0.32 -4.38 -25.52
CA ILE A 45 -0.75 -5.31 -25.09
C ILE A 45 -1.01 -5.18 -23.59
N ALA A 46 0.02 -5.23 -22.76
CA ALA A 46 -0.04 -5.14 -21.29
C ALA A 46 0.40 -3.76 -20.77
N PHE A 47 0.02 -2.70 -21.47
CA PHE A 47 0.49 -1.34 -21.22
C PHE A 47 0.11 -0.78 -19.84
N ASP A 48 -0.99 -1.26 -19.27
CA ASP A 48 -1.52 -0.88 -17.97
C ASP A 48 -0.87 -1.65 -16.82
N LEU A 49 -0.21 -2.79 -17.10
CA LEU A 49 0.38 -3.66 -16.09
C LEU A 49 1.40 -2.91 -15.24
N THR A 50 2.27 -2.10 -15.85
CA THR A 50 3.32 -1.37 -15.13
C THR A 50 2.79 -0.18 -14.33
N ALA A 51 1.58 0.30 -14.63
CA ALA A 51 0.92 1.32 -13.81
C ALA A 51 0.49 0.76 -12.45
N LYS A 52 0.11 -0.52 -12.42
CA LYS A 52 -0.31 -1.24 -11.21
C LYS A 52 0.84 -2.04 -10.56
N TYR A 53 1.77 -2.53 -11.35
CA TYR A 53 2.91 -3.33 -10.90
C TYR A 53 4.18 -2.83 -11.58
N PRO A 54 4.70 -1.65 -11.17
CA PRO A 54 5.87 -1.04 -11.77
C PRO A 54 7.08 -1.94 -11.59
N THR A 55 7.97 -1.94 -12.57
CA THR A 55 9.19 -2.74 -12.56
C THR A 55 10.06 -2.42 -11.35
N LYS A 56 10.15 -1.13 -10.99
CA LYS A 56 10.69 -0.62 -9.73
C LYS A 56 9.58 0.09 -8.95
N GLU A 57 9.29 -0.42 -7.76
CA GLU A 57 8.26 0.18 -6.90
C GLU A 57 8.73 1.54 -6.36
N PRO A 58 7.87 2.58 -6.41
CA PRO A 58 8.13 3.83 -5.73
C PRO A 58 8.27 3.63 -4.21
N ASN A 59 9.00 4.54 -3.56
CA ASN A 59 9.05 4.60 -2.11
C ASN A 59 7.64 4.80 -1.53
N PRO A 60 7.35 4.27 -0.32
CA PRO A 60 6.10 4.56 0.36
C PRO A 60 6.05 6.04 0.78
N PHE A 61 4.84 6.57 0.93
CA PHE A 61 4.63 7.93 1.45
C PHE A 61 5.05 8.08 2.91
N ALA A 62 4.85 7.02 3.70
CA ALA A 62 5.23 6.92 5.10
C ALA A 62 5.32 5.45 5.52
N LYS A 63 6.00 5.17 6.63
CA LYS A 63 6.12 3.81 7.19
C LYS A 63 6.43 3.82 8.68
N GLY A 64 6.11 2.70 9.33
CA GLY A 64 6.39 2.40 10.74
C GLY A 64 5.12 2.46 11.59
N HIS A 65 5.28 2.73 12.87
CA HIS A 65 4.18 2.79 13.82
C HIS A 65 3.34 4.06 13.61
N VAL A 66 2.03 3.92 13.84
CA VAL A 66 1.07 5.02 13.81
C VAL A 66 0.58 5.26 15.23
N ARG A 67 0.87 6.43 15.79
CA ARG A 67 0.64 6.76 17.20
C ARG A 67 -0.20 8.02 17.35
N PRO A 68 -1.10 8.10 18.34
CA PRO A 68 -1.80 9.34 18.58
C PRO A 68 -0.83 10.39 19.16
N VAL A 69 -0.94 11.64 18.72
CA VAL A 69 -0.10 12.72 19.28
C VAL A 69 -0.34 12.94 20.77
N THR A 70 -1.52 12.55 21.26
CA THR A 70 -1.90 12.66 22.66
C THR A 70 -1.32 11.55 23.54
N ASN A 71 -0.80 10.45 22.97
CA ASN A 71 -0.11 9.40 23.72
C ASN A 71 0.84 8.57 22.84
N ASN A 72 2.13 8.93 22.88
CA ASN A 72 3.17 8.28 22.05
C ASN A 72 3.57 6.87 22.54
N ASN A 73 3.00 6.38 23.64
CA ASN A 73 3.18 4.99 24.11
C ASN A 73 2.12 4.04 23.56
N MET A 74 1.14 4.55 22.80
CA MET A 74 0.09 3.76 22.17
C MET A 74 0.32 3.71 20.66
N CYS A 75 0.08 2.55 20.07
CA CYS A 75 0.25 2.27 18.65
C CYS A 75 -1.01 1.62 18.11
N ILE A 76 -1.42 1.99 16.89
CA ILE A 76 -2.39 1.19 16.14
C ILE A 76 -1.80 -0.21 15.93
N ASP A 77 -2.64 -1.23 16.04
CA ASP A 77 -2.25 -2.63 16.01
C ASP A 77 -3.28 -3.42 15.20
N ALA A 78 -2.82 -4.13 14.17
CA ALA A 78 -3.64 -5.07 13.40
C ALA A 78 -3.83 -6.40 14.13
N HIS A 79 -3.05 -6.65 15.17
CA HIS A 79 -3.13 -7.80 16.07
C HIS A 79 -3.17 -9.16 15.37
N HIS A 80 -2.53 -9.27 14.19
CA HIS A 80 -2.58 -10.47 13.36
C HIS A 80 -4.01 -10.92 13.01
N GLY A 81 -4.96 -9.97 13.01
CA GLY A 81 -6.37 -10.22 12.73
C GLY A 81 -6.60 -10.76 11.33
N GLU A 82 -7.75 -11.40 11.16
CA GLU A 82 -8.24 -11.93 9.90
C GLU A 82 -9.07 -10.89 9.14
N ALA A 83 -9.61 -11.29 7.98
CA ALA A 83 -10.48 -10.42 7.22
C ALA A 83 -11.70 -9.99 8.03
N MET A 84 -12.02 -8.70 7.97
CA MET A 84 -13.08 -8.01 8.71
C MET A 84 -12.81 -7.76 10.20
N ASP A 85 -11.70 -8.23 10.76
CA ASP A 85 -11.31 -7.84 12.12
C ASP A 85 -11.00 -6.34 12.17
N LYS A 86 -11.31 -5.70 13.31
CA LYS A 86 -11.06 -4.26 13.50
C LYS A 86 -9.61 -4.00 13.87
N LEU A 87 -9.10 -2.83 13.52
CA LEU A 87 -7.86 -2.32 14.10
C LEU A 87 -8.05 -2.05 15.59
N HIS A 88 -6.97 -2.26 16.34
CA HIS A 88 -6.88 -1.99 17.76
C HIS A 88 -5.90 -0.84 18.01
N ILE A 89 -5.92 -0.32 19.24
CA ILE A 89 -4.87 0.55 19.76
C ILE A 89 -4.32 -0.05 21.05
N LYS A 90 -3.04 -0.41 21.05
CA LYS A 90 -2.37 -1.12 22.15
C LYS A 90 -1.10 -0.37 22.56
N PRO A 91 -0.53 -0.66 23.75
CA PRO A 91 0.81 -0.19 24.06
C PRO A 91 1.77 -0.58 22.94
N CYS A 92 2.65 0.35 22.57
CA CYS A 92 3.64 0.10 21.54
C CYS A 92 4.56 -1.04 21.98
N SER A 93 4.76 -2.01 21.09
CA SER A 93 5.55 -3.21 21.36
C SER A 93 6.32 -3.64 20.12
N THR A 94 7.49 -4.24 20.34
CA THR A 94 8.31 -4.88 19.30
C THR A 94 8.26 -6.41 19.39
N THR A 95 7.36 -6.95 20.20
CA THR A 95 7.19 -8.39 20.37
C THR A 95 6.54 -9.01 19.12
N PRO A 96 6.77 -10.31 18.84
CA PRO A 96 6.25 -10.95 17.63
C PRO A 96 4.71 -10.93 17.49
N ASP A 97 3.98 -10.83 18.59
CA ASP A 97 2.52 -10.73 18.64
C ASP A 97 1.98 -9.33 18.31
N ALA A 98 2.84 -8.32 18.20
CA ALA A 98 2.48 -6.97 17.82
C ALA A 98 2.54 -6.79 16.29
N GLU A 99 1.41 -6.47 15.65
CA GLU A 99 1.35 -6.12 14.23
C GLU A 99 1.13 -4.60 14.12
N GLN A 100 2.15 -3.82 14.53
CA GLN A 100 2.04 -2.37 14.75
C GLN A 100 2.82 -1.52 13.74
N GLU A 101 3.48 -2.15 12.77
CA GLU A 101 4.18 -1.43 11.69
C GLU A 101 3.36 -1.46 10.40
N PHE A 102 3.12 -0.27 9.84
CA PHE A 102 2.33 -0.09 8.64
C PHE A 102 3.13 0.61 7.54
N ILE A 103 2.68 0.44 6.30
CA ILE A 103 3.23 1.08 5.11
C ILE A 103 2.10 1.89 4.47
N PHE A 104 2.30 3.20 4.33
CA PHE A 104 1.46 4.09 3.53
C PHE A 104 1.98 4.00 2.09
N SER A 105 1.47 3.03 1.34
CA SER A 105 2.05 2.62 0.07
C SER A 105 1.79 3.65 -1.03
N TRP A 106 2.58 3.61 -2.09
CA TRP A 106 2.40 4.44 -3.28
C TRP A 106 1.07 4.15 -4.02
N HIS A 107 0.41 3.03 -3.72
CA HIS A 107 -0.96 2.73 -4.13
C HIS A 107 -2.05 3.52 -3.38
N LYS A 108 -1.64 4.37 -2.42
CA LYS A 108 -2.52 5.21 -1.58
C LYS A 108 -3.38 4.40 -0.61
N ASP A 109 -2.93 3.19 -0.27
CA ASP A 109 -3.47 2.39 0.84
C ASP A 109 -2.53 2.44 2.05
N ILE A 110 -3.06 2.07 3.22
CA ILE A 110 -2.27 1.77 4.41
C ILE A 110 -2.36 0.27 4.64
N ARG A 111 -1.21 -0.40 4.71
CA ARG A 111 -1.13 -1.85 4.82
C ARG A 111 -0.19 -2.31 5.92
N SER A 112 -0.42 -3.51 6.46
CA SER A 112 0.54 -4.18 7.33
C SER A 112 1.89 -4.33 6.64
N LYS A 113 2.99 -4.11 7.38
CA LYS A 113 4.35 -4.28 6.84
C LYS A 113 4.66 -5.73 6.47
N SER A 114 4.09 -6.69 7.18
CA SER A 114 4.42 -8.12 7.10
C SER A 114 3.44 -8.96 6.28
N ARG A 115 2.25 -8.45 5.95
CA ARG A 115 1.17 -9.21 5.29
C ARG A 115 0.39 -8.35 4.30
N ASN A 116 -0.33 -8.99 3.38
CA ASN A 116 -1.15 -8.33 2.36
C ASN A 116 -2.54 -7.90 2.90
N PHE A 117 -2.57 -7.25 4.05
CA PHE A 117 -3.78 -6.71 4.67
C PHE A 117 -3.72 -5.18 4.70
N CYS A 118 -4.80 -4.56 4.24
CA CYS A 118 -4.99 -3.12 4.15
C CYS A 118 -6.04 -2.67 5.15
N TRP A 119 -5.95 -1.40 5.53
CA TRP A 119 -6.98 -0.70 6.28
C TRP A 119 -8.16 -0.45 5.35
N ASP A 120 -9.30 -1.02 5.69
CA ASP A 120 -10.53 -1.03 4.91
C ASP A 120 -11.66 -0.39 5.71
N LEU A 121 -12.41 0.51 5.09
CA LEU A 121 -13.56 1.16 5.68
C LEU A 121 -14.83 0.81 4.89
N PRO A 122 -15.53 -0.28 5.23
CA PRO A 122 -16.72 -0.71 4.50
C PRO A 122 -17.95 0.18 4.79
N GLU A 123 -17.94 0.91 5.91
CA GLU A 123 -19.02 1.81 6.33
C GLU A 123 -18.41 3.12 6.85
N SER A 124 -18.97 4.25 6.43
CA SER A 124 -18.48 5.59 6.76
C SER A 124 -19.29 6.31 7.84
N ALA A 125 -20.12 5.61 8.61
CA ALA A 125 -20.85 6.21 9.73
C ALA A 125 -19.88 6.67 10.85
N PRO A 126 -20.21 7.73 11.61
CA PRO A 126 -19.42 8.12 12.76
C PRO A 126 -19.22 6.96 13.74
N LYS A 127 -18.00 6.83 14.27
CA LYS A 127 -17.54 5.69 15.09
C LYS A 127 -17.45 4.33 14.38
N SER A 128 -17.60 4.26 13.06
CA SER A 128 -17.34 3.00 12.33
C SER A 128 -15.88 2.57 12.50
N PRO A 129 -15.62 1.26 12.74
CA PRO A 129 -14.27 0.75 12.90
C PRO A 129 -13.56 0.64 11.56
N ILE A 130 -12.24 0.86 11.57
CA ILE A 130 -11.38 0.50 10.45
C ILE A 130 -11.12 -1.00 10.54
N ARG A 131 -11.35 -1.73 9.46
CA ARG A 131 -11.21 -3.19 9.38
C ARG A 131 -9.97 -3.59 8.58
N LEU A 132 -9.56 -4.83 8.76
CA LEU A 132 -8.52 -5.47 7.97
C LEU A 132 -9.15 -6.19 6.78
N PHE A 133 -8.65 -5.94 5.56
CA PHE A 133 -9.06 -6.70 4.38
C PHE A 133 -7.90 -6.92 3.41
N SER A 134 -8.04 -7.89 2.50
CA SER A 134 -7.02 -8.17 1.50
C SER A 134 -6.78 -6.95 0.60
N CYS A 135 -5.53 -6.50 0.48
CA CYS A 135 -5.21 -5.34 -0.34
C CYS A 135 -5.55 -5.57 -1.82
N HIS A 136 -6.47 -4.77 -2.38
CA HIS A 136 -6.94 -4.93 -3.77
C HIS A 136 -6.45 -3.84 -4.74
N LEU A 137 -5.71 -2.84 -4.25
CA LEU A 137 -5.06 -1.78 -5.06
C LEU A 137 -6.05 -0.92 -5.89
N GLY A 138 -7.33 -0.93 -5.51
CA GLY A 138 -8.41 -0.22 -6.23
C GLY A 138 -8.70 1.17 -5.68
N GLY A 139 -8.08 1.57 -4.57
CA GLY A 139 -8.51 2.73 -3.80
C GLY A 139 -9.87 2.46 -3.14
N GLY A 140 -10.82 3.39 -3.28
CA GLY A 140 -12.17 3.25 -2.73
C GLY A 140 -12.16 3.21 -1.20
N ASN A 141 -12.73 2.17 -0.61
CA ASN A 141 -12.76 1.93 0.84
C ASN A 141 -11.38 1.69 1.46
N GLN A 142 -10.34 1.42 0.68
CA GLN A 142 -8.94 1.33 1.16
C GLN A 142 -8.08 2.55 0.81
N LEU A 143 -8.68 3.64 0.30
CA LEU A 143 -7.95 4.86 -0.02
C LEU A 143 -7.72 5.69 1.23
N TRP A 144 -6.47 6.00 1.55
CA TRP A 144 -6.11 6.82 2.71
C TRP A 144 -5.05 7.87 2.36
N ARG A 145 -5.07 8.97 3.11
CA ARG A 145 -4.07 10.02 3.00
C ARG A 145 -3.68 10.53 4.39
N TYR A 146 -2.38 10.61 4.64
CA TYR A 146 -1.87 11.35 5.80
C TYR A 146 -1.60 12.80 5.39
N HIS A 147 -2.21 13.73 6.12
CA HIS A 147 -2.03 15.16 5.94
C HIS A 147 -0.97 15.65 6.92
N MET A 148 0.22 16.00 6.42
CA MET A 148 1.35 16.38 7.28
C MET A 148 1.08 17.63 8.11
N ASP A 149 0.36 18.62 7.55
CA ASP A 149 0.09 19.90 8.19
C ASP A 149 -0.87 19.76 9.40
N THR A 150 -1.95 19.02 9.22
CA THR A 150 -2.95 18.79 10.29
C THR A 150 -2.64 17.56 11.14
N LYS A 151 -1.70 16.72 10.71
CA LYS A 151 -1.40 15.39 11.26
C LYS A 151 -2.60 14.43 11.27
N GLN A 152 -3.58 14.64 10.39
CA GLN A 152 -4.75 13.76 10.29
C GLN A 152 -4.54 12.66 9.25
N ILE A 153 -5.10 11.48 9.50
CA ILE A 153 -5.21 10.41 8.50
C ILE A 153 -6.66 10.42 8.02
N LYS A 154 -6.86 10.78 6.75
CA LYS A 154 -8.15 10.97 6.11
C LYS A 154 -8.48 9.80 5.19
N HIS A 155 -9.73 9.36 5.19
CA HIS A 155 -10.25 8.36 4.26
C HIS A 155 -10.64 9.01 2.93
N GLY A 156 -10.07 8.51 1.85
CA GLY A 156 -10.45 8.87 0.49
C GLY A 156 -10.54 10.38 0.22
N GLY A 157 -11.60 10.77 -0.51
CA GLY A 157 -12.02 12.16 -0.66
C GLY A 157 -13.03 12.62 0.40
N ASP A 158 -13.46 11.71 1.28
CA ASP A 158 -14.55 11.94 2.23
C ASP A 158 -14.08 12.70 3.46
N ASP A 159 -14.97 13.43 4.14
CA ASP A 159 -14.63 14.21 5.34
C ASP A 159 -14.47 13.35 6.61
N HIS A 160 -13.93 12.13 6.49
CA HIS A 160 -13.71 11.18 7.58
C HIS A 160 -12.22 11.07 7.94
N CYS A 161 -11.92 11.24 9.22
CA CYS A 161 -10.58 11.15 9.78
C CYS A 161 -10.53 10.05 10.85
N ILE A 162 -9.38 9.40 10.97
CA ILE A 162 -9.13 8.44 12.05
C ILE A 162 -9.06 9.20 13.38
N GLU A 163 -9.86 8.75 14.34
CA GLU A 163 -9.93 9.23 15.72
C GLU A 163 -9.69 8.06 16.68
N TRP A 164 -9.17 8.34 17.87
CA TRP A 164 -9.06 7.35 18.94
C TRP A 164 -9.68 7.82 20.25
N SER A 165 -10.12 6.85 21.05
CA SER A 165 -10.66 7.07 22.39
C SER A 165 -9.68 6.56 23.44
N ALA A 166 -9.15 7.46 24.27
CA ALA A 166 -8.25 7.08 25.36
C ALA A 166 -8.93 6.23 26.44
N THR A 167 -10.21 6.49 26.67
CA THR A 167 -11.04 5.79 27.67
C THR A 167 -11.44 4.41 27.18
N GLU A 168 -11.97 4.30 25.96
CA GLU A 168 -12.45 3.01 25.42
C GLU A 168 -11.31 2.18 24.82
N ARG A 169 -10.14 2.80 24.57
CA ARG A 169 -9.00 2.21 23.84
C ARG A 169 -9.41 1.65 22.49
N GLU A 170 -10.15 2.46 21.74
CA GLU A 170 -10.62 2.13 20.41
C GLU A 170 -10.12 3.14 19.38
N VAL A 171 -10.00 2.67 18.14
CA VAL A 171 -9.70 3.47 16.95
C VAL A 171 -10.85 3.31 15.96
N PHE A 172 -11.35 4.43 15.46
CA PHE A 172 -12.52 4.49 14.59
C PHE A 172 -12.42 5.74 13.70
N ILE A 173 -13.37 5.90 12.79
CA ILE A 173 -13.48 7.13 12.01
C ILE A 173 -14.52 8.08 12.61
N ASN A 174 -14.32 9.37 12.38
CA ASN A 174 -15.30 10.42 12.64
C ASN A 174 -15.15 11.53 11.59
N ARG A 175 -16.09 12.47 11.58
CA ARG A 175 -15.92 13.67 10.76
C ARG A 175 -14.62 14.39 11.14
N CYS A 176 -13.85 14.82 10.15
CA CYS A 176 -12.60 15.52 10.35
C CYS A 176 -12.81 16.83 11.13
N ASP A 177 -12.05 17.01 12.20
CA ASP A 177 -12.01 18.20 13.04
C ASP A 177 -10.54 18.49 13.36
N VAL A 178 -9.97 19.49 12.69
CA VAL A 178 -8.56 19.88 12.86
C VAL A 178 -8.22 20.34 14.27
N THR A 179 -9.22 20.77 15.06
CA THR A 179 -9.01 21.20 16.45
C THR A 179 -8.91 20.02 17.41
N ARG A 180 -9.39 18.84 17.01
CA ARG A 180 -9.43 17.65 17.84
C ARG A 180 -8.09 16.93 17.87
N ALA A 181 -7.40 17.01 19.00
CA ALA A 181 -6.11 16.33 19.20
C ALA A 181 -6.20 14.80 19.06
N ALA A 182 -7.35 14.20 19.37
CA ALA A 182 -7.61 12.77 19.20
C ALA A 182 -7.66 12.30 17.72
N GLN A 183 -7.68 13.22 16.75
CA GLN A 183 -7.58 12.90 15.32
C GLN A 183 -6.18 13.12 14.74
N ARG A 184 -5.21 13.46 15.58
CA ARG A 184 -3.85 13.77 15.14
C ARG A 184 -2.92 12.60 15.45
N TRP A 185 -2.10 12.23 14.47
CA TRP A 185 -1.27 11.05 14.48
C TRP A 185 0.19 11.39 14.13
N THR A 186 1.13 10.66 14.71
CA THR A 186 2.53 10.59 14.27
C THR A 186 2.78 9.26 13.57
N VAL A 187 3.61 9.30 12.53
CA VAL A 187 4.12 8.12 11.84
C VAL A 187 5.65 8.16 11.91
N ASP A 188 6.29 7.03 12.22
CA ASP A 188 7.75 6.98 12.47
C ASP A 188 8.59 7.63 11.38
N THR A 189 8.26 7.37 10.12
CA THR A 189 8.96 7.93 8.97
C THR A 189 7.95 8.42 7.95
N VAL A 190 8.08 9.68 7.54
CA VAL A 190 7.27 10.30 6.49
C VAL A 190 8.23 10.83 5.43
N ASP A 191 7.96 10.52 4.16
CA ASP A 191 8.72 11.03 3.02
C ASP A 191 7.97 12.26 2.46
N PRO A 192 8.42 13.50 2.74
CA PRO A 192 7.70 14.70 2.34
C PRO A 192 7.67 14.88 0.82
N ASP A 193 8.72 14.45 0.11
CA ASP A 193 8.81 14.54 -1.35
C ASP A 193 7.82 13.58 -2.02
N MET A 194 7.65 12.39 -1.45
CA MET A 194 6.62 11.46 -1.88
C MET A 194 5.23 11.98 -1.54
N MET A 195 5.02 12.52 -0.34
CA MET A 195 3.72 13.09 0.07
C MET A 195 3.28 14.24 -0.84
N ALA A 196 4.21 15.12 -1.26
CA ALA A 196 3.93 16.18 -2.23
C ALA A 196 3.43 15.64 -3.58
N LYS A 197 3.84 14.42 -3.95
CA LYS A 197 3.45 13.75 -5.20
C LYS A 197 2.16 12.92 -5.08
N TRP A 198 1.50 12.87 -3.92
CA TRP A 198 0.31 12.03 -3.70
C TRP A 198 -0.81 12.30 -4.73
N THR A 199 -1.05 13.56 -5.09
CA THR A 199 -2.08 13.94 -6.07
C THR A 199 -1.65 13.61 -7.50
N SER A 200 -0.38 13.85 -7.84
CA SER A 200 0.14 13.69 -9.21
C SER A 200 0.49 12.24 -9.58
N MET A 201 0.63 11.35 -8.59
CA MET A 201 0.90 9.94 -8.81
C MET A 201 -0.33 9.27 -9.45
N ARG A 202 -0.21 9.01 -10.76
CA ARG A 202 -1.25 8.39 -11.59
C ARG A 202 -1.38 6.91 -11.25
N THR A 203 -2.59 6.47 -10.97
CA THR A 203 -2.94 5.05 -10.76
C THR A 203 -3.65 4.43 -11.96
N ARG A 204 -3.91 5.22 -13.03
CA ARG A 204 -4.68 4.78 -14.20
C ARG A 204 -3.98 5.17 -15.49
N VAL A 205 -3.81 4.19 -16.38
CA VAL A 205 -3.31 4.35 -17.76
C VAL A 205 -4.43 3.96 -18.70
N THR A 206 -4.73 4.80 -19.69
CA THR A 206 -5.89 4.65 -20.58
C THR A 206 -5.53 4.20 -22.00
N GLY A 207 -4.26 3.90 -22.28
CA GLY A 207 -3.85 3.39 -23.58
C GLY A 207 -2.37 2.99 -23.64
N PRO A 208 -1.96 2.34 -24.74
CA PRO A 208 -0.58 1.99 -25.03
C PRO A 208 0.36 3.18 -24.88
N VAL A 209 1.59 2.93 -24.43
CA VAL A 209 2.65 3.93 -24.50
C VAL A 209 3.15 3.92 -25.93
N GLU A 210 3.06 5.06 -26.62
CA GLU A 210 3.69 5.23 -27.94
C GLU A 210 5.20 5.03 -27.78
N ASP A 211 5.81 4.16 -28.60
CA ASP A 211 7.28 4.05 -28.62
C ASP A 211 7.84 5.40 -29.13
N PRO A 212 8.82 6.00 -28.43
CA PRO A 212 9.50 7.20 -28.90
C PRO A 212 10.30 6.96 -30.19
#